data_AF-A0A2V8A9S0-F1
#
_entry.id   AF-A0A2V8A9S0-F1
#
_cell.length_a   1.000
_cell.length_b   1.000
_cell.length_c   1.000
_cell.angle_alpha   90.00
_cell.angle_beta   90.00
_cell.angle_gamma   90.00
#
_symmetry.space_group_name_H-M   'P 1'
#
loop_
_entity.id
_entity.type
_entity.pdbx_description
1 polymer ?
#
loop_
_entity_poly.entity_id
_entity_poly.type
_entity_poly.pdbx_seq_one_letter_code
_entity_poly.pdbx_strand_id
1 'polypeptide(L)' 'MTQKDAWWWALLGVIVFGIAAHAFFPRYEWRASDASGSALVIYDRWSGRFQRGVYDADGKVKAMQVFTPF' A
#
# COMPACT_ATOMS: atom_id res chain seq x y z
N MET A 1 37.78 -2.11 15.29
CA MET A 1 36.64 -1.36 14.73
C MET A 1 36.68 0.04 15.33
N THR A 2 36.79 1.07 14.50
CA THR A 2 36.87 2.47 14.95
C THR A 2 35.48 3.07 15.16
N GLN A 3 35.38 4.21 15.85
CA GLN A 3 34.11 4.95 16.00
C GLN A 3 33.49 5.31 14.65
N LYS A 4 34.32 5.64 13.65
CA LYS A 4 33.89 5.93 12.29
C LYS A 4 33.26 4.70 11.61
N ASP A 5 33.84 3.51 11.83
CA ASP A 5 33.30 2.27 11.29
C ASP A 5 31.93 1.95 11.91
N ALA A 6 31.76 2.16 13.22
CA ALA A 6 30.49 1.96 13.91
C ALA A 6 29.37 2.86 13.34
N TRP A 7 29.67 4.12 13.02
CA TRP A 7 28.72 5.03 12.37
C TRP A 7 28.32 4.58 10.96
N TRP A 8 29.27 4.03 10.19
CA TRP A 8 28.96 3.47 8.87
C TRP A 8 28.02 2.27 8.96
N TRP A 9 28.26 1.37 9.91
CA TRP A 9 27.39 0.23 10.14
C TRP A 9 25.99 0.64 10.63
N ALA A 10 25.91 1.65 11.51
CA ALA A 10 24.63 2.19 11.95
C ALA A 10 23.85 2.80 10.77
N LEU A 11 24.50 3.58 9.91
CA LEU A 11 23.87 4.17 8.72
C LEU A 11 23.38 3.09 7.76
N LEU A 12 24.20 2.07 7.49
CA LEU A 12 23.80 0.92 6.68
C LEU A 12 22.59 0.20 7.28
N GLY A 13 22.58 -0.02 8.60
CA GLY A 13 21.45 -0.62 9.30
C GLY A 13 20.15 0.18 9.11
N VAL A 14 20.22 1.51 9.23
CA VAL A 14 19.05 2.39 9.02
C VAL A 14 18.55 2.33 7.58
N ILE A 15 19.46 2.32 6.59
CA ILE A 15 19.08 2.23 5.17
C ILE A 15 18.40 0.89 4.88
N VAL A 16 19.00 -0.22 5.32
CA VAL A 16 18.43 -1.56 5.13
C VAL A 16 17.07 -1.67 5.81
N PHE A 17 16.95 -1.16 7.05
CA PHE A 17 15.68 -1.12 7.76
C PHE A 17 14.63 -0.28 7.03
N GLY A 18 15.00 0.90 6.50
CA GLY A 18 14.10 1.75 5.72
C GLY A 18 13.60 1.08 4.44
N ILE A 19 14.46 0.35 3.73
CA ILE A 19 14.08 -0.40 2.52
C ILE A 19 13.12 -1.54 2.89
N ALA A 20 13.45 -2.33 3.91
CA ALA A 20 12.60 -3.40 4.38
C ALA A 20 11.24 -2.85 4.83
N ALA A 21 11.24 -1.83 5.68
CA ALA A 21 10.04 -1.16 6.14
C ALA A 21 9.21 -0.66 4.95
N HIS A 22 9.81 -0.02 3.94
CA HIS A 22 9.11 0.41 2.72
C HIS A 22 8.46 -0.74 1.95
N ALA A 23 9.14 -1.88 1.83
CA ALA A 23 8.58 -3.07 1.18
C ALA A 23 7.43 -3.69 2.00
N PHE A 24 7.50 -3.55 3.33
CA PHE A 24 6.48 -4.04 4.23
C PHE A 24 5.36 -3.00 4.48
N PHE A 25 5.51 -1.70 4.29
CA PHE A 25 4.40 -0.79 4.61
C PHE A 25 3.14 -1.08 3.76
N PRO A 26 1.92 -0.93 4.32
CA PRO A 26 0.67 -1.23 3.64
C PRO A 26 0.60 -0.47 2.32
N ARG A 27 0.69 -1.20 1.21
CA ARG A 27 0.63 -0.63 -0.12
C ARG A 27 -0.74 -0.95 -0.69
N TYR A 28 -1.67 -0.01 -0.50
CA TYR A 28 -2.96 -0.06 -1.16
C TYR A 28 -2.74 0.17 -2.66
N GLU A 29 -3.00 -0.85 -3.46
CA GLU A 29 -3.06 -0.69 -4.91
C GLU A 29 -4.48 -0.34 -5.29
N TRP A 30 -4.66 0.64 -6.18
CA TRP A 30 -5.97 0.95 -6.71
C TRP A 30 -5.98 0.94 -8.24
N ARG A 31 -7.09 0.51 -8.81
CA ARG A 31 -7.34 0.55 -10.25
C ARG A 31 -8.77 0.97 -10.54
N ALA A 32 -8.95 1.77 -11.58
CA ALA A 32 -10.26 1.96 -12.18
C ALA A 32 -10.71 0.64 -12.82
N SER A 33 -11.94 0.19 -12.55
CA SER A 33 -12.48 -1.02 -13.16
C SER A 33 -13.10 -0.81 -14.55
N ASP A 34 -13.31 0.45 -14.95
CA ASP A 34 -13.87 0.84 -16.25
C ASP A 34 -13.22 2.12 -16.79
N ALA A 35 -13.43 2.40 -18.09
CA ALA A 35 -12.88 3.57 -18.77
C ALA A 35 -13.48 4.90 -18.28
N SER A 36 -14.65 4.85 -17.64
CA SER A 36 -15.28 6.01 -16.99
C SER A 36 -14.71 6.32 -15.62
N GLY A 37 -13.90 5.43 -15.03
CA GLY A 37 -13.36 5.59 -13.68
C GLY A 37 -14.42 5.51 -12.57
N SER A 38 -15.60 4.96 -12.88
CA SER A 38 -16.77 5.00 -11.99
C SER A 38 -16.67 4.02 -10.82
N ALA A 39 -15.78 3.04 -10.92
CA ALA A 39 -15.49 2.13 -9.84
C ALA A 39 -13.97 1.94 -9.64
N LEU A 40 -13.57 1.92 -8.38
CA LEU A 40 -12.20 1.74 -7.92
C LEU A 40 -12.10 0.39 -7.20
N VAL A 41 -11.10 -0.41 -7.53
CA VAL A 41 -10.75 -1.61 -6.77
C VAL A 41 -9.52 -1.28 -5.94
N ILE A 42 -9.63 -1.35 -4.62
CA ILE A 42 -8.55 -1.20 -3.65
C ILE A 42 -8.11 -2.60 -3.24
N TYR A 43 -6.82 -2.89 -3.38
CA TYR A 43 -6.21 -4.14 -2.97
C TYR A 43 -5.22 -3.88 -1.83
N ASP A 44 -5.48 -4.48 -0.67
CA ASP A 44 -4.54 -4.55 0.43
C ASP A 44 -3.69 -5.82 0.30
N ARG A 45 -2.44 -5.63 -0.11
CA ARG A 45 -1.46 -6.71 -0.29
C ARG A 45 -1.13 -7.48 0.99
N TRP A 46 -1.34 -6.90 2.16
CA TRP A 46 -1.01 -7.56 3.43
C TRP A 46 -2.06 -8.57 3.84
N SER A 47 -3.32 -8.15 3.82
CA SER A 47 -4.42 -9.01 4.23
C SER A 47 -5.00 -9.84 3.08
N GLY A 48 -4.54 -9.60 1.85
CA GLY A 48 -5.13 -10.19 0.65
C GLY A 48 -6.55 -9.67 0.38
N ARG A 49 -6.97 -8.60 1.07
CA ARG A 49 -8.34 -8.09 1.00
C ARG A 49 -8.52 -7.13 -0.15
N PHE A 50 -9.71 -7.17 -0.72
CA PHE A 50 -10.16 -6.31 -1.78
C PHE A 50 -11.34 -5.48 -1.28
N GLN A 51 -11.37 -4.21 -1.65
CA GLN A 51 -12.50 -3.35 -1.39
C GLN A 51 -12.85 -2.60 -2.68
N ARG A 52 -14.12 -2.60 -3.06
CA ARG A 52 -14.59 -1.84 -4.21
C ARG A 52 -15.19 -0.53 -3.74
N GLY A 53 -14.77 0.60 -4.29
CA GLY A 53 -15.48 1.87 -4.23
C GLY A 53 -16.26 2.07 -5.50
N VAL A 54 -17.48 2.58 -5.42
CA VAL A 54 -18.24 3.05 -6.58
C VAL A 54 -18.52 4.53 -6.38
N TYR A 55 -18.21 5.35 -7.37
CA TYR A 55 -18.53 6.76 -7.37
C TYR A 55 -20.01 6.96 -7.73
N ASP A 56 -20.72 7.76 -6.94
CA ASP A 56 -22.05 8.22 -7.33
C ASP A 56 -21.97 9.36 -8.36
N ALA A 57 -23.13 9.82 -8.83
CA ALA A 57 -23.22 10.89 -9.83
C ALA A 57 -22.64 12.24 -9.32
N ASP A 58 -22.52 12.41 -8.01
CA ASP A 58 -21.95 13.59 -7.36
C ASP A 58 -20.43 13.43 -7.12
N GLY A 59 -19.83 12.32 -7.55
CA GLY A 59 -18.41 12.02 -7.39
C GLY A 59 -18.03 11.58 -5.97
N LYS A 60 -18.98 11.21 -5.11
CA LYS A 60 -18.70 10.65 -3.78
C LYS A 60 -18.45 9.16 -3.88
N VAL A 61 -17.46 8.68 -3.12
CA VAL A 61 -17.15 7.25 -3.05
C VAL A 61 -18.11 6.56 -2.08
N LYS A 62 -18.86 5.59 -2.60
CA LYS A 62 -19.54 4.59 -1.79
C LYS A 62 -18.65 3.36 -1.68
N ALA A 63 -18.05 3.16 -0.51
CA ALA A 63 -17.28 1.97 -0.20
C ALA A 63 -18.22 0.76 -0.08
N MET A 64 -17.95 -0.28 -0.86
CA MET A 64 -18.62 -1.57 -0.76
C MET A 64 -17.96 -2.42 0.33
N GLN A 65 -18.58 -3.56 0.64
CA GLN A 65 -18.02 -4.52 1.59
C GLN A 65 -16.64 -4.99 1.17
N VAL A 66 -15.79 -5.21 2.18
CA VAL A 66 -14.47 -5.80 2.02
C VAL A 66 -14.64 -7.29 1.74
N PHE A 67 -13.92 -7.78 0.74
CA PHE A 67 -13.97 -9.16 0.26
C PHE A 67 -12.56 -9.76 0.31
N THR A 68 -12.44 -11.01 0.74
CA THR A 68 -11.18 -11.76 0.71
C THR A 68 -11.38 -12.93 -0.24
N PRO A 69 -10.67 -12.99 -1.39
CA PRO A 69 -11.00 -13.94 -2.44
C PRO A 69 -10.72 -15.40 -2.11
N PHE A 70 -9.95 -15.74 -1.07
CA PHE A 70 -9.64 -17.11 -0.66
C PHE A 70 -9.32 -17.13 0.84
#